data_AF-A0A9Q1GXS2-F1
#
_entry.id   AF-A0A9Q1GXS2-F1
#
_cell.length_a   1.000
_cell.length_b   1.000
_cell.length_c   1.000
_cell.angle_alpha   90.00
_cell.angle_beta   90.00
_cell.angle_gamma   90.00
#
_symmetry.space_group_name_H-M   'P 1'
#
loop_
_entity.id
_entity.type
_entity.pdbx_description
1 polymer ?
#
loop_
_entity_poly.entity_id
_entity_poly.type
_entity_poly.pdbx_seq_one_letter_code
_entity_poly.pdbx_strand_id
1 'polypeptide(L)'
;MRVMNGINAPKVVECYGSDGKIYRQLAKSGNDDLRQDAVVPFTPSAGVIEWVDGTLPLGEYLIGRPVMHHFFLERFLQPADWFEKRLAYARSVAASSMVGYIVGLGDRHSMNILVDQATAEVVHIDLGVAFEQGLMLKTPERVPFRLTRDIIDGMGVTGVEGVFRKCCEETLSVMRTNKEALLTIIEVFIHDPLYKWALSPLKALQRQKETEDDMETSWEDSQDEYEGNKDAARALMRVKQKLDGYEDGEMRSVHGQVQQLIQDAIDPERLCHMFPGWGAWL
;
A
#
# COMPACT_ATOMS: atom_id res chain seq x y z
N MET A 1 13.24 24.99 2.02
CA MET A 1 11.83 24.53 1.97
C MET A 1 11.52 24.12 0.54
N ARG A 2 11.27 22.83 0.30
CA ARG A 2 10.94 22.28 -1.02
C ARG A 2 9.48 21.84 -1.01
N VAL A 3 8.71 22.24 -2.02
CA VAL A 3 7.32 21.80 -2.22
C VAL A 3 7.35 20.57 -3.11
N MET A 4 6.61 19.52 -2.76
CA MET A 4 6.51 18.30 -3.56
C MET A 4 5.21 18.23 -4.34
N ASN A 5 5.24 17.48 -5.45
CA ASN A 5 4.06 17.18 -6.24
C ASN A 5 3.12 16.30 -5.41
N GLY A 6 1.84 16.65 -5.38
CA GLY A 6 0.79 15.95 -4.65
C GLY A 6 -0.44 16.82 -4.46
N ILE A 7 -1.60 16.21 -4.24
CA ILE A 7 -2.92 16.87 -4.20
C ILE A 7 -2.94 18.08 -3.24
N ASN A 8 -2.23 17.98 -2.12
CA ASN A 8 -2.16 19.04 -1.10
C ASN A 8 -0.79 19.76 -1.01
N ALA A 9 0.06 19.63 -2.03
CA ALA A 9 1.39 20.26 -2.12
C ALA A 9 2.22 20.16 -0.80
N PRO A 10 2.52 18.94 -0.33
CA PRO A 10 3.19 18.74 0.95
C PRO A 10 4.59 19.36 0.95
N LYS A 11 5.03 19.83 2.12
CA LYS A 11 6.23 20.65 2.29
C LYS A 11 7.32 19.88 3.01
N VAL A 12 8.50 19.82 2.40
CA VAL A 12 9.68 19.22 3.03
C VAL A 12 10.36 20.24 3.92
N VAL A 13 10.52 19.88 5.18
CA VAL A 13 11.22 20.61 6.24
C VAL A 13 12.49 19.83 6.60
N GLU A 14 13.59 20.55 6.75
CA GLU A 14 14.86 20.01 7.23
C GLU A 14 15.11 20.52 8.65
N CYS A 15 15.26 19.59 9.58
CA CYS A 15 15.47 19.86 11.00
C CYS A 15 16.89 19.45 11.38
N TYR A 16 17.62 20.33 12.07
CA TYR A 16 18.95 20.02 12.58
C TYR A 16 18.85 19.46 14.00
N GLY A 17 19.26 18.22 14.18
CA GLY A 17 19.30 17.56 15.48
C GLY A 17 20.42 18.09 16.36
N SER A 18 20.27 17.93 17.68
CA SER A 18 21.33 18.21 18.65
C SER A 18 22.55 17.29 18.49
N ASP A 19 22.40 16.19 17.77
CA ASP A 19 23.48 15.26 17.38
C ASP A 19 24.22 15.69 16.10
N GLY A 20 23.84 16.82 15.50
CA GLY A 20 24.44 17.34 14.27
C GLY A 20 23.94 16.68 12.99
N LYS A 21 22.95 15.77 13.06
CA LYS A 21 22.32 15.17 11.88
C LYS A 21 21.18 16.03 11.36
N ILE A 22 20.90 15.88 10.06
CA ILE A 22 19.76 16.51 9.40
C ILE A 22 18.64 15.47 9.33
N TYR A 23 17.46 15.85 9.81
CA TYR A 23 16.25 15.04 9.77
C TYR A 23 15.27 15.70 8.81
N ARG A 24 14.88 14.97 7.77
CA ARG A 24 13.83 15.44 6.86
C ARG A 24 12.46 15.05 7.40
N GLN A 25 11.53 15.98 7.27
CA GLN A 25 10.17 15.85 7.73
C GLN A 25 9.22 16.33 6.65
N LEU A 26 8.13 15.61 6.43
CA LEU A 26 7.09 16.01 5.50
C LEU A 26 5.93 16.63 6.28
N ALA A 27 5.75 17.93 6.14
CA ALA A 27 4.56 18.61 6.63
C ALA A 27 3.42 18.39 5.62
N LYS A 28 2.44 17.56 6.00
CA LYS A 28 1.21 17.31 5.24
C LYS A 28 0.07 18.07 5.91
N SER A 29 -0.70 18.81 5.12
CA SER A 29 -1.93 19.48 5.54
C SER A 29 -3.03 19.19 4.53
N GLY A 30 -4.28 19.05 4.98
CA GLY A 30 -5.43 18.76 4.11
C GLY A 30 -6.50 17.97 4.86
N ASN A 31 -7.63 17.64 4.23
CA ASN A 31 -8.72 16.90 4.90
C ASN A 31 -8.42 15.39 5.17
N ASP A 32 -7.15 15.00 5.12
CA ASP A 32 -6.70 13.63 5.37
C ASP A 32 -6.46 13.38 6.85
N ASP A 33 -6.79 12.16 7.29
CA ASP A 33 -6.55 11.72 8.66
C ASP A 33 -5.12 11.20 8.75
N LEU A 34 -4.25 11.94 9.42
CA LEU A 34 -2.82 11.64 9.45
C LEU A 34 -2.43 10.62 10.51
N ARG A 35 -3.36 10.08 11.29
CA ARG A 35 -3.06 9.08 12.35
C ARG A 35 -2.68 7.70 11.81
N GLN A 36 -2.65 7.53 10.49
CA GLN A 36 -2.53 6.23 9.81
C GLN A 36 -1.10 5.93 9.32
N ASP A 37 -0.16 6.88 9.41
CA ASP A 37 1.27 6.65 9.16
C ASP A 37 2.10 6.87 10.44
N ALA A 38 3.43 6.68 10.41
CA ALA A 38 4.34 7.10 11.49
C ALA A 38 4.39 8.64 11.58
N VAL A 39 3.31 9.23 12.07
CA VAL A 39 3.02 10.68 12.06
C VAL A 39 2.95 11.19 13.49
N VAL A 40 3.45 12.40 13.69
CA VAL A 40 3.02 13.25 14.80
C VAL A 40 1.83 14.10 14.32
N PRO A 41 0.58 13.72 14.59
CA PRO A 41 -0.57 14.55 14.25
C PRO A 41 -0.55 15.81 15.13
N PHE A 42 -0.69 16.99 14.52
CA PHE A 42 -0.81 18.27 15.24
C PHE A 42 -2.26 18.72 15.35
N THR A 43 -3.08 18.41 14.34
CA THR A 43 -4.52 18.67 14.26
C THR A 43 -5.19 17.50 13.51
N PRO A 44 -6.54 17.40 13.48
CA PRO A 44 -7.22 16.36 12.71
C PRO A 44 -6.93 16.34 11.20
N SER A 45 -6.32 17.40 10.66
CA SER A 45 -6.08 17.64 9.22
C SER A 45 -4.63 18.05 8.92
N ALA A 46 -3.72 18.03 9.90
CA ALA A 46 -2.33 18.44 9.70
C ALA A 46 -1.39 17.78 10.70
N GLY A 47 -0.19 17.45 10.24
CA GLY A 47 0.80 16.66 10.98
C GLY A 47 2.10 16.54 10.22
N VAL A 48 3.09 15.96 10.88
CA VAL A 48 4.42 15.72 10.32
C VAL A 48 4.65 14.23 10.17
N ILE A 49 5.03 13.83 8.97
CA ILE A 49 5.41 12.46 8.62
C ILE A 49 6.92 12.39 8.55
N GLU A 50 7.49 11.32 9.10
CA GLU A 50 8.91 11.03 8.95
C GLU A 50 9.26 10.81 7.47
N TRP A 51 10.32 11.44 6.99
CA TRP A 51 10.85 11.19 5.67
C TRP A 51 11.82 10.01 5.71
N VAL A 52 11.60 9.02 4.86
CA VAL A 52 12.54 7.90 4.73
C VAL A 52 13.64 8.28 3.74
N ASP A 53 14.79 8.69 4.26
CA ASP A 53 15.96 9.07 3.47
C ASP A 53 16.40 7.93 2.53
N GLY A 54 16.84 8.28 1.32
CA GLY A 54 17.36 7.30 0.36
C GLY A 54 16.30 6.52 -0.42
N THR A 55 15.01 6.73 -0.15
CA THR A 55 13.92 6.10 -0.88
C THR A 55 13.51 6.85 -2.15
N LEU A 56 12.96 6.13 -3.12
CA LEU A 56 12.46 6.64 -4.39
C LEU A 56 11.09 6.01 -4.69
N PRO A 57 10.04 6.77 -5.01
CA PRO A 57 8.77 6.19 -5.47
C PRO A 57 8.98 5.34 -6.72
N LEU A 58 8.37 4.15 -6.78
CA LEU A 58 8.47 3.28 -7.95
C LEU A 58 7.98 3.99 -9.21
N GLY A 59 6.90 4.79 -9.10
CA GLY A 59 6.37 5.58 -10.20
C GLY A 59 7.39 6.57 -10.78
N GLU A 60 8.20 7.21 -9.93
CA GLU A 60 9.23 8.15 -10.38
C GLU A 60 10.37 7.44 -11.14
N TYR A 61 10.74 6.23 -10.71
CA TYR A 61 11.75 5.43 -11.41
C TYR A 61 11.22 4.85 -12.73
N LEU A 62 10.03 4.23 -12.70
CA LEU A 62 9.52 3.38 -13.78
C LEU A 62 8.92 4.17 -14.94
N ILE A 63 8.38 5.38 -14.72
CA ILE A 63 7.82 6.21 -15.80
C ILE A 63 8.87 6.51 -16.88
N GLY A 64 10.14 6.67 -16.50
CA GLY A 64 11.24 6.87 -17.45
C GLY A 64 11.94 5.59 -17.93
N ARG A 65 11.76 4.47 -17.21
CA ARG A 65 12.46 3.19 -17.43
C ARG A 65 11.53 2.01 -17.04
N PRO A 66 10.69 1.51 -17.96
CA PRO A 66 9.64 0.52 -17.66
C PRO A 66 10.22 -0.91 -17.57
N VAL A 67 11.27 -1.06 -16.75
CA VAL A 67 12.04 -2.29 -16.58
C VAL A 67 12.74 -2.24 -15.22
N MET A 68 12.17 -2.90 -14.21
CA MET A 68 12.65 -2.81 -12.84
C MET A 68 14.01 -3.48 -12.61
N HIS A 69 14.39 -4.51 -13.37
CA HIS A 69 15.67 -5.19 -13.14
C HIS A 69 16.89 -4.27 -13.38
N HIS A 70 16.74 -3.22 -14.20
CA HIS A 70 17.77 -2.20 -14.39
C HIS A 70 18.08 -1.42 -13.11
N PHE A 71 17.11 -1.26 -12.19
CA PHE A 71 17.33 -0.62 -10.90
C PHE A 71 18.51 -1.24 -10.16
N PHE A 72 18.58 -2.57 -10.18
CA PHE A 72 19.61 -3.34 -9.49
C PHE A 72 20.94 -3.30 -10.23
N LEU A 73 20.93 -3.41 -11.56
CA LEU A 73 22.15 -3.41 -12.38
C LEU A 73 22.88 -2.06 -12.35
N GLU A 74 22.13 -0.96 -12.24
CA GLU A 74 22.68 0.39 -12.23
C GLU A 74 23.28 0.78 -10.88
N ARG A 75 22.79 0.18 -9.78
CA ARG A 75 23.16 0.57 -8.41
C ARG A 75 24.10 -0.40 -7.72
N PHE A 76 23.98 -1.69 -8.01
CA PHE A 76 24.73 -2.74 -7.33
C PHE A 76 25.67 -3.42 -8.33
N LEU A 77 26.85 -2.83 -8.52
CA LEU A 77 27.81 -3.29 -9.53
C LEU A 77 28.55 -4.58 -9.12
N GLN A 78 28.63 -4.86 -7.83
CA GLN A 78 29.22 -6.09 -7.32
C GLN A 78 28.17 -7.23 -7.37
N PRO A 79 28.47 -8.38 -8.00
CA PRO A 79 27.49 -9.46 -8.15
C PRO A 79 26.93 -10.00 -6.82
N ALA A 80 27.74 -10.02 -5.75
CA ALA A 80 27.29 -10.43 -4.43
C ALA A 80 26.25 -9.47 -3.86
N ASP A 81 26.53 -8.16 -3.92
CA ASP A 81 25.59 -7.12 -3.46
C ASP A 81 24.32 -7.14 -4.31
N TRP A 82 24.45 -7.18 -5.63
CA TRP A 82 23.30 -7.29 -6.56
C TRP A 82 22.38 -8.44 -6.18
N PHE A 83 22.95 -9.62 -5.92
CA PHE A 83 22.19 -10.80 -5.55
C PHE A 83 21.49 -10.61 -4.20
N GLU A 84 22.19 -10.10 -3.20
CA GLU A 84 21.64 -9.81 -1.87
C GLU A 84 20.49 -8.80 -1.94
N LYS A 85 20.67 -7.68 -2.65
CA LYS A 85 19.66 -6.62 -2.76
C LYS A 85 18.44 -7.07 -3.55
N ARG A 86 18.62 -7.87 -4.61
CA ARG A 86 17.48 -8.47 -5.31
C ARG A 86 16.70 -9.45 -4.43
N LEU A 87 17.37 -10.21 -3.56
CA LEU A 87 16.70 -11.06 -2.58
C LEU A 87 15.94 -10.24 -1.54
N ALA A 88 16.51 -9.15 -1.03
CA ALA A 88 15.85 -8.24 -0.10
C ALA A 88 14.58 -7.61 -0.72
N TYR A 89 14.66 -7.19 -1.97
CA TYR A 89 13.51 -6.73 -2.75
C TYR A 89 12.40 -7.80 -2.83
N ALA A 90 12.71 -9.01 -3.32
CA ALA A 90 11.69 -10.05 -3.47
C ALA A 90 11.03 -10.44 -2.13
N ARG A 91 11.80 -10.47 -1.04
CA ARG A 91 11.31 -10.75 0.31
C ARG A 91 10.41 -9.64 0.85
N SER A 92 10.82 -8.38 0.71
CA SER A 92 10.04 -7.23 1.18
C SER A 92 8.73 -7.09 0.41
N VAL A 93 8.74 -7.28 -0.92
CA VAL A 93 7.52 -7.30 -1.75
C VAL A 93 6.59 -8.44 -1.34
N ALA A 94 7.12 -9.65 -1.08
CA ALA A 94 6.31 -10.78 -0.61
C ALA A 94 5.66 -10.49 0.74
N ALA A 95 6.44 -10.00 1.70
CA ALA A 95 5.94 -9.69 3.04
C ALA A 95 4.89 -8.58 3.00
N SER A 96 5.16 -7.47 2.30
CA SER A 96 4.23 -6.35 2.18
C SER A 96 2.95 -6.72 1.44
N SER A 97 3.03 -7.59 0.42
CA SER A 97 1.86 -8.09 -0.32
C SER A 97 0.95 -8.93 0.56
N MET A 98 1.49 -9.84 1.37
CA MET A 98 0.70 -10.67 2.28
C MET A 98 0.09 -9.84 3.41
N VAL A 99 0.87 -8.93 4.01
CA VAL A 99 0.36 -8.02 5.04
C VAL A 99 -0.73 -7.12 4.48
N GLY A 100 -0.50 -6.53 3.31
CA GLY A 100 -1.47 -5.68 2.63
C GLY A 100 -2.75 -6.41 2.28
N TYR A 101 -2.64 -7.66 1.81
CA TYR A 101 -3.80 -8.51 1.59
C TYR A 101 -4.61 -8.74 2.87
N ILE A 102 -3.97 -9.18 3.97
CA ILE A 102 -4.68 -9.50 5.22
C ILE A 102 -5.40 -8.26 5.77
N VAL A 103 -4.74 -7.10 5.77
CA VAL A 103 -5.31 -5.84 6.26
C VAL A 103 -6.32 -5.24 5.27
N GLY A 104 -6.27 -5.62 3.99
CA GLY A 104 -7.10 -5.04 2.94
C GLY A 104 -6.65 -3.63 2.56
N LEU A 105 -5.33 -3.43 2.40
CA LEU A 105 -4.75 -2.17 1.96
C LEU A 105 -5.10 -1.90 0.49
N GLY A 106 -5.70 -0.73 0.24
CA GLY A 106 -5.97 -0.19 -1.10
C GLY A 106 -5.13 1.04 -1.42
N ASP A 107 -5.43 1.72 -2.53
CA ASP A 107 -4.72 2.88 -3.05
C ASP A 107 -3.22 2.63 -3.26
N ARG A 108 -2.89 1.42 -3.77
CA ARG A 108 -1.50 0.96 -3.96
C ARG A 108 -0.97 1.29 -5.35
N HIS A 109 -1.13 2.54 -5.76
CA HIS A 109 -0.50 3.06 -6.98
C HIS A 109 1.03 3.20 -6.82
N SER A 110 1.75 3.34 -7.94
CA SER A 110 3.22 3.30 -7.98
C SER A 110 3.93 4.43 -7.20
N MET A 111 3.22 5.50 -6.85
CA MET A 111 3.75 6.58 -5.99
C MET A 111 3.67 6.28 -4.49
N ASN A 112 2.84 5.32 -4.06
CA ASN A 112 2.69 4.92 -2.66
C ASN A 112 3.58 3.72 -2.28
N ILE A 113 4.37 3.22 -3.23
CA ILE A 113 5.37 2.18 -3.00
C ILE A 113 6.72 2.78 -3.32
N LEU A 114 7.55 2.92 -2.30
CA LEU A 114 8.90 3.43 -2.41
C LEU A 114 9.88 2.25 -2.43
N VAL A 115 11.01 2.42 -3.10
CA VAL A 115 12.16 1.52 -3.00
C VAL A 115 13.32 2.24 -2.32
N ASP A 116 13.89 1.61 -1.29
CA ASP A 116 15.13 2.09 -0.67
C ASP A 116 16.31 1.85 -1.64
N GLN A 117 17.05 2.91 -1.97
CA GLN A 117 18.12 2.80 -2.96
C GLN A 117 19.39 2.09 -2.46
N ALA A 118 19.55 1.90 -1.15
CA ALA A 118 20.68 1.21 -0.55
C ALA A 118 20.35 -0.25 -0.21
N THR A 119 19.17 -0.53 0.33
CA THR A 119 18.75 -1.89 0.74
C THR A 119 17.94 -2.61 -0.34
N ALA A 120 17.35 -1.87 -1.28
CA ALA A 120 16.38 -2.35 -2.27
C ALA A 120 15.08 -2.92 -1.67
N GLU A 121 14.81 -2.68 -0.40
CA GLU A 121 13.54 -3.05 0.22
C GLU A 121 12.43 -2.08 -0.18
N VAL A 122 11.21 -2.59 -0.31
CA VAL A 122 10.04 -1.75 -0.58
C VAL A 122 9.42 -1.23 0.71
N VAL A 123 9.00 0.04 0.68
CA VAL A 123 8.31 0.71 1.79
C VAL A 123 6.99 1.26 1.26
N HIS A 124 5.89 0.88 1.93
CA HIS A 124 4.57 1.38 1.59
C HIS A 124 4.27 2.63 2.43
N ILE A 125 3.75 3.67 1.80
CA ILE A 125 3.35 4.94 2.46
C ILE A 125 1.87 5.25 2.20
N ASP A 126 1.30 6.20 2.94
CA ASP A 126 -0.10 6.62 2.85
C ASP A 126 -1.05 5.42 3.02
N LEU A 127 -1.04 4.80 4.20
CA LEU A 127 -1.83 3.59 4.47
C LEU A 127 -3.31 3.87 4.76
N GLY A 128 -3.82 5.03 4.30
CA GLY A 128 -5.12 5.54 4.71
C GLY A 128 -6.33 4.90 4.06
N VAL A 129 -6.12 4.01 3.09
CA VAL A 129 -7.16 3.12 2.52
C VAL A 129 -6.85 1.71 2.99
N ALA A 130 -7.57 1.24 4.00
CA ALA A 130 -7.37 -0.07 4.62
C ALA A 130 -8.72 -0.79 4.78
N PHE A 131 -8.70 -2.04 5.24
CA PHE A 131 -9.90 -2.81 5.54
C PHE A 131 -10.91 -2.90 4.38
N GLU A 132 -10.40 -3.16 3.18
CA GLU A 132 -11.18 -3.32 1.93
C GLU A 132 -11.83 -2.04 1.41
N GLN A 133 -11.50 -0.87 1.97
CA GLN A 133 -12.04 0.41 1.49
C GLN A 133 -11.70 0.70 0.01
N GLY A 134 -10.64 0.09 -0.54
CA GLY A 134 -10.30 0.17 -1.97
C GLY A 134 -11.37 -0.41 -2.90
N LEU A 135 -12.22 -1.32 -2.40
CA LEU A 135 -13.35 -1.86 -3.14
C LEU A 135 -14.54 -0.89 -3.22
N MET A 136 -14.55 0.13 -2.36
CA MET A 136 -15.62 1.15 -2.27
C MET A 136 -15.31 2.41 -3.08
N LEU A 137 -14.18 2.44 -3.79
CA LEU A 137 -13.84 3.52 -4.72
C LEU A 137 -14.76 3.49 -5.96
N LYS A 138 -14.90 4.63 -6.65
CA LYS A 138 -15.71 4.73 -7.89
C LYS A 138 -15.26 3.71 -8.93
N THR A 139 -13.94 3.53 -9.06
CA THR A 139 -13.32 2.42 -9.77
C THR A 139 -12.67 1.49 -8.74
N PRO A 140 -13.29 0.36 -8.37
CA PRO A 140 -12.78 -0.53 -7.33
C PRO A 140 -11.41 -1.13 -7.66
N GLU A 141 -10.54 -1.24 -6.66
CA GLU A 141 -9.28 -1.99 -6.79
C GLU A 141 -9.53 -3.49 -6.61
N ARG A 142 -9.56 -4.24 -7.72
CA ARG A 142 -9.98 -5.66 -7.74
C ARG A 142 -8.85 -6.67 -7.57
N VAL A 143 -7.60 -6.20 -7.56
CA VAL A 143 -6.43 -7.05 -7.30
C VAL A 143 -6.10 -7.05 -5.81
N PRO A 144 -5.64 -8.18 -5.24
CA PRO A 144 -5.39 -8.27 -3.79
C PRO A 144 -4.17 -7.46 -3.33
N PHE A 145 -3.23 -7.19 -4.23
CA PHE A 145 -2.07 -6.33 -4.03
C PHE A 145 -1.42 -6.01 -5.39
N ARG A 146 -0.51 -5.03 -5.43
CA ARG A 146 0.21 -4.66 -6.64
C ARG A 146 1.29 -5.71 -6.97
N LEU A 147 1.08 -6.47 -8.04
CA LEU A 147 2.06 -7.43 -8.58
C LEU A 147 2.16 -7.31 -10.11
N THR A 148 2.42 -6.10 -10.59
CA THR A 148 2.49 -5.81 -12.02
C THR A 148 3.77 -6.35 -12.66
N ARG A 149 3.88 -6.24 -13.99
CA ARG A 149 5.02 -6.77 -14.75
C ARG A 149 6.35 -6.20 -14.29
N ASP A 150 6.42 -4.91 -13.97
CA ASP A 150 7.66 -4.30 -13.52
C ASP A 150 8.05 -4.80 -12.13
N ILE A 151 7.08 -5.01 -11.23
CA ILE A 151 7.35 -5.58 -9.92
C ILE A 151 7.94 -6.99 -10.05
N ILE A 152 7.35 -7.81 -10.92
CA ILE A 152 7.80 -9.19 -11.19
C ILE A 152 9.18 -9.21 -11.86
N ASP A 153 9.44 -8.31 -12.81
CA ASP A 153 10.73 -8.19 -13.50
C ASP A 153 11.88 -7.94 -12.51
N GLY A 154 11.64 -7.12 -11.46
CA GLY A 154 12.60 -6.87 -10.39
C GLY A 154 13.01 -8.13 -9.61
N MET A 155 12.22 -9.21 -9.64
CA MET A 155 12.53 -10.48 -8.98
C MET A 155 13.51 -11.35 -9.80
N GLY A 156 13.74 -11.00 -11.07
CA GLY A 156 14.57 -11.73 -12.01
C GLY A 156 13.86 -12.90 -12.68
N VAL A 157 14.65 -13.80 -13.27
CA VAL A 157 14.15 -14.85 -14.19
C VAL A 157 13.13 -15.82 -13.58
N THR A 158 13.17 -16.04 -12.27
CA THR A 158 12.20 -16.93 -11.59
C THR A 158 10.83 -16.28 -11.41
N GLY A 159 10.73 -14.95 -11.57
CA GLY A 159 9.53 -14.17 -11.28
C GLY A 159 8.91 -14.55 -9.95
N VAL A 160 7.61 -14.85 -9.97
CA VAL A 160 6.82 -15.21 -8.78
C VAL A 160 7.12 -16.60 -8.23
N GLU A 161 7.55 -17.56 -9.06
CA GLU A 161 7.72 -18.98 -8.69
C GLU A 161 8.98 -19.27 -7.83
N GLY A 162 9.83 -18.26 -7.63
CA GLY A 162 11.06 -18.38 -6.85
C GLY A 162 10.89 -17.98 -5.38
N VAL A 163 11.72 -17.02 -4.98
CA VAL A 163 11.80 -16.52 -3.60
C VAL A 163 10.47 -15.89 -3.17
N PHE A 164 9.80 -15.17 -4.08
CA PHE A 164 8.57 -14.46 -3.80
C PHE A 164 7.46 -15.38 -3.28
N ARG A 165 7.09 -16.44 -4.01
CA ARG A 165 6.06 -17.40 -3.59
C ARG A 165 6.38 -18.03 -2.23
N LYS A 166 7.61 -18.52 -2.05
CA LYS A 166 8.02 -19.13 -0.77
C LYS A 166 7.91 -18.13 0.38
N CYS A 167 8.35 -16.90 0.18
CA CYS A 167 8.25 -15.86 1.21
C CYS A 167 6.79 -15.47 1.49
N CYS A 168 5.90 -15.48 0.49
CA CYS A 168 4.46 -15.28 0.72
C CYS A 168 3.88 -16.40 1.58
N GLU A 169 4.20 -17.66 1.29
CA GLU A 169 3.74 -18.83 2.05
C GLU A 169 4.22 -18.77 3.51
N GLU A 170 5.51 -18.49 3.73
CA GLU A 170 6.07 -18.36 5.08
C GLU A 170 5.45 -17.19 5.84
N THR A 171 5.34 -16.02 5.21
CA THR A 171 4.74 -14.82 5.83
C THR A 171 3.29 -15.12 6.22
N LEU A 172 2.49 -15.65 5.30
CA LEU A 172 1.09 -15.99 5.57
C LEU A 172 0.97 -17.05 6.65
N SER A 173 1.82 -18.09 6.65
CA SER A 173 1.86 -19.11 7.69
C SER A 173 2.10 -18.50 9.08
N VAL A 174 3.06 -17.59 9.20
CA VAL A 174 3.35 -16.86 10.46
C VAL A 174 2.16 -16.00 10.87
N MET A 175 1.54 -15.27 9.94
CA MET A 175 0.35 -14.45 10.23
C MET A 175 -0.83 -15.30 10.72
N ARG A 176 -1.12 -16.44 10.07
CA ARG A 176 -2.19 -17.36 10.49
C ARG A 176 -1.91 -17.99 11.85
N THR A 177 -0.64 -18.33 12.13
CA THR A 177 -0.21 -18.85 13.43
C THR A 177 -0.41 -17.83 14.56
N ASN A 178 -0.18 -16.55 14.27
CA ASN A 178 -0.28 -15.45 15.24
C ASN A 178 -1.61 -14.68 15.12
N LYS A 179 -2.67 -15.30 14.57
CA LYS A 179 -3.93 -14.61 14.23
C LYS A 179 -4.57 -13.90 15.42
N GLU A 180 -4.54 -14.51 16.61
CA GLU A 180 -5.18 -13.93 17.81
C GLU A 180 -4.52 -12.60 18.22
N ALA A 181 -3.18 -12.52 18.12
CA ALA A 181 -2.44 -11.30 18.40
C ALA A 181 -2.75 -10.20 17.37
N LEU A 182 -2.82 -10.56 16.08
CA LEU A 182 -3.18 -9.63 15.01
C LEU A 182 -4.61 -9.11 15.16
N LEU A 183 -5.57 -9.98 15.46
CA LEU A 183 -6.96 -9.60 15.70
C LEU A 183 -7.08 -8.68 16.91
N THR A 184 -6.36 -8.96 18.00
CA THR A 184 -6.32 -8.09 19.20
C THR A 184 -5.83 -6.68 18.85
N ILE A 185 -4.78 -6.55 18.02
CA ILE A 185 -4.27 -5.24 17.58
C ILE A 185 -5.32 -4.49 16.75
N ILE A 186 -6.02 -5.19 15.85
CA ILE A 186 -7.04 -4.58 14.98
C ILE A 186 -8.28 -4.18 15.80
N GLU A 187 -8.67 -4.98 16.79
CA GLU A 187 -9.79 -4.68 17.70
C GLU A 187 -9.61 -3.36 18.46
N VAL A 188 -8.37 -2.96 18.77
CA VAL A 188 -8.09 -1.66 19.38
C VAL A 188 -8.59 -0.50 18.50
N PHE A 189 -8.46 -0.60 17.18
CA PHE A 189 -8.94 0.44 16.26
C PHE A 189 -10.47 0.52 16.21
N ILE A 190 -11.18 -0.58 16.51
CA ILE A 190 -12.65 -0.61 16.51
C ILE A 190 -13.19 0.24 17.66
N HIS A 191 -12.44 0.29 18.76
CA HIS A 191 -12.77 1.07 19.92
C HIS A 191 -12.29 2.53 19.84
N ASP A 192 -11.56 2.93 18.79
CA ASP A 192 -11.25 4.34 18.55
C ASP A 192 -12.48 5.06 17.96
N PRO A 193 -13.17 5.92 18.72
CA PRO A 193 -14.37 6.61 18.25
C PRO A 193 -14.09 7.59 17.10
N LEU A 194 -12.81 7.92 16.87
CA LEU A 194 -12.38 8.82 15.82
C LEU A 194 -11.95 8.09 14.55
N TYR A 195 -11.81 6.76 14.56
CA TYR A 195 -11.43 6.02 13.36
C TYR A 195 -12.61 5.94 12.37
N LYS A 196 -12.35 6.26 11.10
CA LYS A 196 -13.36 6.21 10.04
C LYS A 196 -13.27 4.90 9.27
N TRP A 197 -14.18 3.97 9.62
CA TRP A 197 -14.27 2.64 9.00
C TRP A 197 -14.86 2.66 7.59
N ALA A 198 -15.58 3.71 7.22
CA ALA A 198 -16.08 3.94 5.87
C ALA A 198 -15.31 5.07 5.18
N LEU A 199 -15.01 4.88 3.89
CA LEU A 199 -14.42 5.92 3.06
C LEU A 199 -15.54 6.90 2.65
N SER A 200 -15.44 8.17 3.04
CA SER A 200 -16.44 9.17 2.64
C SER A 200 -16.46 9.35 1.12
N PRO A 201 -17.63 9.51 0.46
CA PRO A 201 -17.73 9.66 -1.00
C PRO A 201 -16.83 10.75 -1.58
N LEU A 202 -16.71 11.90 -0.89
CA LEU A 202 -15.83 12.99 -1.30
C LEU A 202 -14.34 12.59 -1.33
N LYS A 203 -13.87 11.82 -0.35
CA LYS A 203 -12.49 11.30 -0.32
C LYS A 203 -12.27 10.25 -1.39
N ALA A 204 -13.25 9.37 -1.62
CA ALA A 204 -13.20 8.39 -2.69
C ALA A 204 -13.03 9.06 -4.06
N LEU A 205 -13.80 10.12 -4.31
CA LEU A 205 -13.72 10.91 -5.53
C LEU A 205 -12.39 11.66 -5.66
N GLN A 206 -11.90 12.29 -4.59
CA GLN A 206 -10.63 13.01 -4.60
C GLN A 206 -9.43 12.11 -4.97
N ARG A 207 -9.43 10.85 -4.52
CA ARG A 207 -8.38 9.88 -4.85
C ARG A 207 -8.41 9.43 -6.32
N GLN A 208 -9.52 9.65 -7.04
CA GLN A 208 -9.70 9.22 -8.45
C GLN A 208 -10.01 10.39 -9.41
N LYS A 209 -9.59 11.62 -9.09
CA LYS A 209 -9.71 12.77 -10.01
C LYS A 209 -8.55 12.76 -11.03
N GLU A 210 -8.87 12.63 -12.32
CA GLU A 210 -7.86 12.62 -13.40
C GLU A 210 -7.65 13.98 -14.09
N THR A 211 -8.57 14.95 -13.97
CA THR A 211 -8.48 16.23 -14.71
C THR A 211 -9.27 17.36 -14.06
N GLU A 212 -8.79 18.61 -14.19
CA GLU A 212 -9.48 19.84 -13.74
C GLU A 212 -10.80 20.13 -14.50
N ASP A 213 -11.13 19.36 -15.53
CA ASP A 213 -12.26 19.62 -16.45
C ASP A 213 -13.56 18.84 -16.16
N ASP A 214 -13.62 18.03 -15.11
CA ASP A 214 -14.90 17.41 -14.68
C ASP A 214 -15.76 18.43 -13.91
N MET A 215 -16.42 19.26 -14.71
CA MET A 215 -17.64 20.03 -14.54
C MET A 215 -18.32 19.89 -13.16
N GLU A 216 -18.57 21.04 -12.53
CA GLU A 216 -19.43 21.26 -11.36
C GLU A 216 -20.62 20.29 -11.34
N THR A 217 -20.47 19.20 -10.61
CA THR A 217 -21.58 18.33 -10.29
C THR A 217 -21.91 18.60 -8.83
N SER A 218 -22.83 19.54 -8.63
CA SER A 218 -23.50 19.78 -7.35
C SER A 218 -24.35 18.56 -7.02
N TRP A 219 -23.76 17.59 -6.32
CA TRP A 219 -24.50 16.49 -5.70
C TRP A 219 -24.70 16.82 -4.24
N GLU A 220 -25.97 16.80 -3.83
CA GLU A 220 -26.38 16.82 -2.44
C GLU A 220 -25.69 15.67 -1.72
N ASP A 221 -25.18 15.97 -0.53
CA ASP A 221 -24.53 15.06 0.39
C ASP A 221 -25.50 13.90 0.68
N SER A 222 -25.44 12.83 -0.11
CA SER A 222 -26.15 11.60 0.20
C SER A 222 -25.46 11.08 1.45
N GLN A 223 -26.08 11.35 2.59
CA GLN A 223 -25.72 10.82 3.89
C GLN A 223 -25.88 9.30 3.81
N ASP A 224 -24.91 8.60 3.23
CA ASP A 224 -24.73 7.19 3.51
C ASP A 224 -24.46 7.10 5.02
N GLU A 225 -25.42 6.49 5.72
CA GLU A 225 -25.41 6.35 7.17
C GLU A 225 -24.12 5.64 7.58
N TYR A 226 -23.20 6.39 8.17
CA TYR A 226 -22.10 5.81 8.93
C TYR A 226 -22.69 4.97 10.06
N GLU A 227 -22.82 3.67 9.83
CA GLU A 227 -23.31 2.72 10.84
C GLU A 227 -22.24 2.37 11.89
N GLY A 228 -21.06 3.01 11.79
CA GLY A 228 -19.95 2.96 12.74
C GLY A 228 -19.54 1.54 13.09
N ASN A 229 -20.01 1.06 14.24
CA ASN A 229 -19.64 -0.22 14.83
C ASN A 229 -19.92 -1.42 13.90
N LYS A 230 -20.91 -1.32 12.99
CA LYS A 230 -21.20 -2.38 12.00
C LYS A 230 -20.14 -2.46 10.90
N ASP A 231 -19.64 -1.33 10.39
CA ASP A 231 -18.55 -1.31 9.39
C ASP A 231 -17.26 -1.88 9.99
N ALA A 232 -16.97 -1.49 11.23
CA ALA A 232 -15.82 -2.00 11.99
C ALA A 232 -15.91 -3.52 12.22
N ALA A 233 -17.08 -4.02 12.62
CA ALA A 233 -17.31 -5.45 12.78
C ALA A 233 -17.17 -6.22 11.46
N ARG A 234 -17.67 -5.66 10.34
CA ARG A 234 -17.51 -6.26 9.00
C ARG A 234 -16.03 -6.34 8.59
N ALA A 235 -15.27 -5.27 8.79
CA ALA A 235 -13.84 -5.23 8.52
C ALA A 235 -13.07 -6.29 9.34
N LEU A 236 -13.31 -6.36 10.65
CA LEU A 236 -12.67 -7.36 11.51
C LEU A 236 -13.02 -8.79 11.09
N MET A 237 -14.30 -9.04 10.80
CA MET A 237 -14.77 -10.35 10.33
C MET A 237 -14.06 -10.74 9.03
N ARG A 238 -13.86 -9.81 8.11
CA ARG A 238 -13.14 -10.06 6.85
C ARG A 238 -11.66 -10.36 7.09
N VAL A 239 -10.97 -9.60 7.94
CA VAL A 239 -9.57 -9.89 8.31
C VAL A 239 -9.45 -11.28 8.94
N LYS A 240 -10.37 -11.63 9.85
CA LYS A 240 -10.44 -12.95 10.46
C LYS A 240 -10.63 -14.05 9.41
N GLN A 241 -11.55 -13.89 8.46
CA GLN A 241 -11.73 -14.85 7.37
C GLN A 241 -10.46 -15.04 6.56
N LYS A 242 -9.76 -13.96 6.19
CA LYS A 242 -8.48 -14.04 5.45
C LYS A 242 -7.42 -14.82 6.24
N LEU A 243 -7.31 -14.59 7.55
CA LEU A 243 -6.39 -15.31 8.46
C LEU A 243 -6.81 -16.77 8.70
N ASP A 244 -8.10 -17.06 8.70
CA ASP A 244 -8.61 -18.43 8.74
C ASP A 244 -8.52 -19.12 7.37
N GLY A 245 -8.10 -18.40 6.33
CA GLY A 245 -7.91 -18.87 4.95
C GLY A 245 -9.21 -19.09 4.20
N TYR A 246 -10.29 -18.42 4.61
CA TYR A 246 -11.56 -18.43 3.92
C TYR A 246 -11.60 -17.36 2.83
N GLU A 247 -11.89 -17.79 1.61
CA GLU A 247 -12.14 -16.93 0.46
C GLU A 247 -13.31 -17.51 -0.34
N ASP A 248 -14.29 -16.68 -0.72
CA ASP A 248 -15.52 -17.10 -1.43
C ASP A 248 -16.28 -18.26 -0.77
N GLY A 249 -16.20 -18.37 0.56
CA GLY A 249 -16.85 -19.43 1.34
C GLY A 249 -16.08 -20.75 1.41
N GLU A 250 -14.91 -20.85 0.76
CA GLU A 250 -14.05 -22.03 0.80
C GLU A 250 -12.81 -21.80 1.67
N MET A 251 -12.47 -22.80 2.48
CA MET A 251 -11.25 -22.78 3.27
C MET A 251 -10.07 -23.31 2.44
N ARG A 252 -9.00 -22.51 2.36
CA ARG A 252 -7.78 -22.83 1.62
C ARG A 252 -6.59 -23.06 2.55
N SER A 253 -5.71 -23.96 2.13
CA SER A 253 -4.38 -24.11 2.71
C SER A 253 -3.54 -22.84 2.46
N VAL A 254 -2.45 -22.65 3.20
CA VAL A 254 -1.52 -21.52 2.97
C VAL A 254 -1.05 -21.49 1.51
N HIS A 255 -0.61 -22.64 0.98
CA HIS A 255 -0.18 -22.76 -0.41
C HIS A 255 -1.29 -22.43 -1.41
N GLY A 256 -2.49 -22.98 -1.21
CA GLY A 256 -3.63 -22.72 -2.10
C GLY A 256 -4.10 -21.27 -2.07
N GLN A 257 -4.07 -20.63 -0.89
CA GLN A 257 -4.41 -19.23 -0.74
C GLN A 257 -3.37 -18.33 -1.44
N VAL A 258 -2.06 -18.55 -1.20
CA VAL A 258 -1.01 -17.80 -1.90
C VAL A 258 -1.09 -17.98 -3.41
N GLN A 259 -1.31 -19.22 -3.89
CA GLN A 259 -1.48 -19.50 -5.31
C GLN A 259 -2.60 -18.66 -5.93
N GLN A 260 -3.78 -18.65 -5.30
CA GLN A 260 -4.90 -17.85 -5.82
C GLN A 260 -4.58 -16.36 -5.81
N LEU A 261 -4.01 -15.86 -4.71
CA LEU A 261 -3.71 -14.43 -4.59
C LEU A 261 -2.72 -13.94 -5.65
N ILE A 262 -1.72 -14.76 -5.97
CA ILE A 262 -0.77 -14.45 -7.04
C ILE A 262 -1.48 -14.45 -8.40
N GLN A 263 -2.32 -15.44 -8.68
CA GLN A 263 -3.08 -15.50 -9.93
C GLN A 263 -4.00 -14.28 -10.09
N ASP A 264 -4.70 -13.92 -9.03
CA ASP A 264 -5.60 -12.78 -8.96
C ASP A 264 -4.86 -11.44 -9.13
N ALA A 265 -3.65 -11.32 -8.57
CA ALA A 265 -2.86 -10.09 -8.66
C ALA A 265 -2.27 -9.83 -10.05
N ILE A 266 -2.08 -10.88 -10.85
CA ILE A 266 -1.52 -10.80 -12.21
C ILE A 266 -2.56 -10.96 -13.31
N ASP A 267 -3.83 -11.15 -12.95
CA ASP A 267 -4.93 -11.40 -13.88
C ASP A 267 -5.16 -10.19 -14.80
N PRO A 268 -4.93 -10.33 -16.13
CA PRO A 268 -5.15 -9.24 -17.08
C PRO A 268 -6.59 -8.71 -17.10
N GLU A 269 -7.59 -9.56 -16.83
CA GLU A 269 -8.99 -9.14 -16.79
C GLU A 269 -9.28 -8.26 -15.58
N ARG A 270 -8.62 -8.50 -14.44
CA ARG A 270 -8.73 -7.61 -13.27
C ARG A 270 -7.94 -6.33 -13.46
N LEU A 271 -6.71 -6.44 -13.98
CA LEU A 271 -5.81 -5.32 -14.19
C LEU A 271 -6.36 -4.30 -15.20
N CYS A 272 -7.08 -4.74 -16.23
CA CYS A 272 -7.65 -3.82 -17.23
C CYS A 272 -8.85 -3.00 -16.72
N HIS A 273 -9.46 -3.40 -15.60
CA HIS A 273 -10.53 -2.68 -14.93
C HIS A 273 -10.03 -1.71 -13.85
N MET A 274 -8.72 -1.64 -13.62
CA MET A 274 -8.13 -0.75 -12.63
C MET A 274 -8.19 0.71 -13.10
N PHE A 275 -8.32 1.62 -12.13
CA PHE A 275 -8.25 3.06 -12.37
C PHE A 275 -6.95 3.43 -13.12
N PRO A 276 -6.96 4.26 -14.18
CA PRO A 276 -5.75 4.55 -14.94
C PRO A 276 -4.63 5.14 -14.07
N GLY A 277 -4.95 6.02 -13.12
CA GLY A 277 -3.96 6.53 -12.15
C GLY A 277 -3.27 5.47 -11.27
N TRP A 278 -3.82 4.25 -11.18
CA TRP A 278 -3.17 3.11 -10.51
C TRP A 278 -1.95 2.60 -11.30
N GLY A 279 -1.93 2.80 -12.62
CA GLY A 279 -0.80 2.45 -13.48
C GLY A 279 -0.60 0.94 -13.62
N ALA A 280 -1.63 0.21 -14.07
CA ALA A 280 -1.59 -1.26 -14.21
C ALA A 280 -0.60 -1.74 -15.28
N TRP A 281 -0.19 -0.86 -16.18
CA TRP A 281 0.83 -1.11 -17.18
C TRP A 281 2.26 -0.96 -16.66
N LEU A 282 2.46 -0.46 -15.43
CA LEU A 282 3.77 -0.37 -14.79
C LEU A 282 4.03 -1.63 -13.94
#